data_AF-A0A1F9AXE3-F1
#
_entry.id   AF-A0A1F9AXE3-F1
#
_cell.length_a   1.000
_cell.length_b   1.000
_cell.length_c   1.000
_cell.angle_alpha   90.00
_cell.angle_beta   90.00
_cell.angle_gamma   90.00
#
_symmetry.space_group_name_H-M   'P 1'
#
loop_
_entity.id
_entity.type
_entity.pdbx_description
1 polymer ?
#
loop_
_entity_poly.entity_id
_entity_poly.type
_entity_poly.pdbx_seq_one_letter_code
_entity_poly.pdbx_strand_id
1 'polypeptide(L)'
;DPANPVTIGPYMNDPDLTNNKYQLKLAMDAAERIIPQVFAEYGELSGRRYSVLEQYRMEDAEAALFLLNSAAETAKDVVDRLRGQGRRVGLVSPNVIRPFPAEDLRQALKRVKAVMIGDRADSYGAHGGNMALELKAALKDDPENRTLCLSRVYGLGGKDFYTEDAEAFLLEALKAVETGRVEVHFDYAGATPGDPNVNPERPHPPIGKKESSPGLVRAEWDEGASKLKVKGASPRQLTAIPERIAPGHGACPGCGIFPSLKQFLEGIEGHVVLLFQTGCAMVTTTGYPYSSHRVTYIHNLFQNGAATLSGVVEMYRERIRRGELGDEEITFIMVSGDGGMDIGMGPTIGAANRNHRMIIIEYDNQGYMNTGAQLSYTTPLGHRTSTSNVGPAQSGKKYHHKDTLQIMAATHIPYVFSATEGFPQDLIKKAAKAQWYANHEGMVYGKLLSFCPLNWRLEDDLATEVVQAAADSCFFPLYEVERGRTTITYDPEAVGRRIKLADYLGMMGKTRHMLSEENKPVLEAAEIEVERRWRRLKAMHEHPLL
;
A
#
# COMPACT_ATOMS: atom_id res chain seq x y z
N ASP A 1 34.26 6.72 -11.60
CA ASP A 1 35.22 7.65 -12.25
C ASP A 1 35.28 7.28 -13.73
N PRO A 2 34.88 8.17 -14.66
CA PRO A 2 34.98 7.90 -16.09
C PRO A 2 36.40 7.60 -16.58
N ALA A 3 37.44 8.09 -15.88
CA ALA A 3 38.84 7.78 -16.18
C ALA A 3 39.26 6.37 -15.70
N ASN A 4 38.49 5.77 -14.79
CA ASN A 4 38.71 4.43 -14.24
C ASN A 4 37.37 3.68 -14.19
N PRO A 5 36.82 3.29 -15.35
CA PRO A 5 35.53 2.63 -15.39
C PRO A 5 35.62 1.25 -14.75
N VAL A 6 34.59 0.90 -13.98
CA VAL A 6 34.44 -0.41 -13.34
C VAL A 6 33.09 -1.00 -13.71
N THR A 7 33.02 -2.33 -13.78
CA THR A 7 31.75 -3.05 -13.95
C THR A 7 31.22 -3.44 -12.57
N ILE A 8 29.98 -3.06 -12.27
CA ILE A 8 29.31 -3.35 -11.00
C ILE A 8 28.10 -4.24 -11.31
N GLY A 9 27.98 -5.36 -10.61
CA GLY A 9 26.92 -6.36 -10.83
C GLY A 9 27.06 -7.21 -12.11
N PRO A 10 28.26 -7.73 -12.46
CA PRO A 10 28.39 -8.61 -13.62
C PRO A 10 27.66 -9.94 -13.40
N TYR A 11 27.26 -10.58 -14.49
CA TYR A 11 26.80 -11.97 -14.47
C TYR A 11 27.95 -12.88 -14.07
N MET A 12 27.74 -13.77 -13.09
CA MET A 12 28.75 -14.68 -12.55
C MET A 12 28.27 -16.12 -12.69
N ASN A 13 29.19 -17.00 -13.09
CA ASN A 13 29.02 -18.45 -13.05
C ASN A 13 29.90 -19.05 -11.95
N ASP A 14 29.79 -20.37 -11.76
CA ASP A 14 30.80 -21.11 -11.01
C ASP A 14 32.13 -21.15 -11.80
N PRO A 15 33.28 -21.07 -11.11
CA PRO A 15 33.45 -21.07 -9.65
C PRO A 15 33.41 -19.68 -8.98
N ASP A 16 33.26 -18.60 -9.75
CA ASP A 16 33.43 -17.23 -9.26
C ASP A 16 32.38 -16.82 -8.22
N LEU A 17 31.15 -17.34 -8.33
CA LEU A 17 30.06 -17.04 -7.39
C LEU A 17 30.44 -17.42 -5.95
N THR A 18 31.03 -18.61 -5.75
CA THR A 18 31.44 -19.06 -4.41
C THR A 18 32.52 -18.15 -3.83
N ASN A 19 33.51 -17.77 -4.64
CA ASN A 19 34.58 -16.87 -4.22
C ASN A 19 34.03 -15.48 -3.87
N ASN A 20 33.07 -14.96 -4.63
CA ASN A 20 32.42 -13.69 -4.33
C ASN A 20 31.61 -13.75 -3.02
N LYS A 21 30.87 -14.84 -2.77
CA LYS A 21 30.18 -15.03 -1.48
C LYS A 21 31.16 -15.11 -0.31
N TYR A 22 32.31 -15.75 -0.48
CA TYR A 22 33.36 -15.75 0.54
C TYR A 22 33.92 -14.35 0.80
N GLN A 23 34.10 -13.52 -0.22
CA GLN A 23 34.50 -12.12 -0.05
C GLN A 23 33.47 -11.32 0.76
N LEU A 24 32.16 -11.53 0.55
CA LEU A 24 31.11 -10.92 1.38
C LEU A 24 31.18 -11.39 2.84
N LYS A 25 31.50 -12.68 3.07
CA LYS A 25 31.77 -13.20 4.42
C LYS A 25 32.98 -12.49 5.06
N LEU A 26 34.10 -12.37 4.34
CA LEU A 26 35.29 -11.66 4.82
C LEU A 26 35.00 -10.20 5.15
N ALA A 27 34.12 -9.54 4.40
CA ALA A 27 33.67 -8.18 4.70
C ALA A 27 32.87 -8.11 6.01
N MET A 28 32.03 -9.12 6.31
CA MET A 28 31.35 -9.21 7.61
C MET A 28 32.34 -9.44 8.76
N ASP A 29 33.33 -10.33 8.60
CA ASP A 29 34.38 -10.51 9.62
C ASP A 29 35.17 -9.21 9.86
N ALA A 30 35.39 -8.42 8.80
CA ALA A 30 36.05 -7.14 8.90
C ALA A 30 35.20 -6.13 9.66
N ALA A 31 33.89 -6.09 9.41
CA ALA A 31 32.95 -5.25 10.15
C ALA A 31 32.96 -5.59 11.66
N GLU A 32 32.98 -6.88 12.02
CA GLU A 32 33.06 -7.34 13.42
C GLU A 32 34.25 -6.74 14.17
N ARG A 33 35.42 -6.63 13.52
CA ARG A 33 36.63 -6.04 14.12
C ARG A 33 36.56 -4.52 14.29
N ILE A 34 35.79 -3.83 13.45
CA ILE A 34 35.77 -2.36 13.37
C ILE A 34 34.64 -1.76 14.22
N ILE A 35 33.49 -2.42 14.33
CA ILE A 35 32.32 -1.89 15.06
C ILE A 35 32.65 -1.44 16.49
N PRO A 36 33.42 -2.19 17.32
CA PRO A 36 33.78 -1.73 18.66
C PRO A 36 34.57 -0.42 18.68
N GLN A 37 35.41 -0.19 17.66
CA GLN A 37 36.19 1.05 17.51
C GLN A 37 35.25 2.22 17.22
N VAL A 38 34.28 2.02 16.31
CA VAL A 38 33.26 3.03 15.99
C VAL A 38 32.42 3.39 17.22
N PHE A 39 32.06 2.42 18.06
CA PHE A 39 31.36 2.70 19.32
C PHE A 39 32.23 3.47 20.32
N ALA A 40 33.54 3.19 20.37
CA ALA A 40 34.47 3.94 21.22
C ALA A 40 34.58 5.40 20.76
N GLU A 41 34.78 5.63 19.47
CA GLU A 41 34.83 6.98 18.87
C GLU A 41 33.53 7.76 19.12
N TYR A 42 32.37 7.12 18.94
CA TYR A 42 31.09 7.73 19.27
C TYR A 42 30.98 8.08 20.76
N GLY A 43 31.52 7.25 21.64
CA GLY A 43 31.58 7.51 23.07
C GLY A 43 32.45 8.71 23.43
N GLU A 44 33.58 8.90 22.75
CA GLU A 44 34.44 10.09 22.91
C GLU A 44 33.72 11.37 22.44
N LEU A 45 32.98 11.29 21.33
CA LEU A 45 32.26 12.42 20.77
C LEU A 45 31.01 12.82 21.57
N SER A 46 30.25 11.85 22.05
CA SER A 46 28.91 12.07 22.59
C SER A 46 28.79 11.90 24.11
N GLY A 47 29.78 11.26 24.75
CA GLY A 47 29.70 10.80 26.15
C GLY A 47 28.84 9.56 26.37
N ARG A 48 28.11 9.06 25.36
CA ARG A 48 27.27 7.85 25.45
C ARG A 48 28.05 6.64 24.94
N ARG A 49 28.15 5.60 25.77
CA ARG A 49 28.90 4.37 25.46
C ARG A 49 27.95 3.25 25.05
N TYR A 50 28.33 2.52 24.02
CA TYR A 50 27.62 1.34 23.51
C TYR A 50 28.58 0.16 23.40
N SER A 51 28.03 -1.05 23.51
CA SER A 51 28.73 -2.31 23.24
C SER A 51 27.96 -3.10 22.19
N VAL A 52 28.62 -4.07 21.56
CA VAL A 52 28.00 -5.00 20.59
C VAL A 52 26.81 -5.72 21.22
N LEU A 53 27.02 -6.27 22.42
CA LEU A 53 26.00 -6.86 23.27
C LEU A 53 25.87 -6.03 24.54
N GLU A 54 24.69 -5.47 24.79
CA GLU A 54 24.37 -4.85 26.06
C GLU A 54 24.00 -5.93 27.08
N GLN A 55 24.59 -5.83 28.27
CA GLN A 55 24.33 -6.71 29.40
C GLN A 55 23.83 -5.85 30.56
N TYR A 56 22.76 -6.29 31.22
CA TYR A 56 22.18 -5.59 32.35
C TYR A 56 21.94 -6.56 33.50
N ARG A 57 22.64 -6.33 34.63
CA ARG A 57 22.60 -7.16 35.85
C ARG A 57 22.89 -8.65 35.56
N MET A 58 23.95 -8.93 34.80
CA MET A 58 24.30 -10.30 34.35
C MET A 58 25.36 -11.00 35.20
N GLU A 59 26.02 -10.29 36.12
CA GLU A 59 27.23 -10.74 36.82
C GLU A 59 27.05 -12.05 37.61
N ASP A 60 25.87 -12.23 38.19
CA ASP A 60 25.45 -13.37 38.99
C ASP A 60 24.07 -13.92 38.57
N ALA A 61 23.57 -13.54 37.38
CA ALA A 61 22.25 -13.93 36.90
C ALA A 61 22.15 -15.45 36.69
N GLU A 62 21.08 -16.06 37.22
CA GLU A 62 20.73 -17.46 36.98
C GLU A 62 19.63 -17.62 35.93
N ALA A 63 18.76 -16.62 35.78
CA ALA A 63 17.79 -16.53 34.71
C ALA A 63 17.98 -15.23 33.93
N ALA A 64 17.77 -15.24 32.61
CA ALA A 64 17.94 -14.04 31.80
C ALA A 64 16.84 -13.86 30.75
N LEU A 65 16.64 -12.61 30.35
CA LEU A 65 15.92 -12.25 29.13
C LEU A 65 16.90 -12.00 27.98
N PHE A 66 16.52 -12.43 26.79
CA PHE A 66 17.05 -11.90 25.54
C PHE A 66 15.93 -11.14 24.84
N LEU A 67 16.08 -9.83 24.68
CA LEU A 67 15.10 -8.95 24.03
C LEU A 67 15.80 -7.94 23.13
N LEU A 68 15.07 -7.38 22.17
CA LEU A 68 15.57 -6.37 21.25
C LEU A 68 14.97 -4.99 21.54
N ASN A 69 15.79 -3.95 21.34
CA ASN A 69 15.38 -2.55 21.25
C ASN A 69 14.48 -2.12 22.42
N SER A 70 13.33 -1.48 22.13
CA SER A 70 12.47 -0.86 23.15
C SER A 70 11.96 -1.83 24.23
N ALA A 71 11.82 -3.11 23.91
CA ALA A 71 11.37 -4.10 24.89
C ALA A 71 12.44 -4.39 25.96
N ALA A 72 13.72 -4.34 25.57
CA ALA A 72 14.83 -4.51 26.50
C ALA A 72 14.88 -3.35 27.50
N GLU A 73 14.68 -2.11 27.05
CA GLU A 73 14.60 -0.95 27.95
C GLU A 73 13.49 -1.09 28.98
N THR A 74 12.26 -1.43 28.57
CA THR A 74 11.14 -1.66 29.49
C THR A 74 11.44 -2.79 30.50
N ALA A 75 12.18 -3.82 30.09
CA ALA A 75 12.52 -4.94 30.95
C ALA A 75 13.55 -4.59 32.05
N LYS A 76 14.35 -3.51 31.90
CA LYS A 76 15.35 -3.10 32.92
C LYS A 76 14.70 -2.78 34.25
N ASP A 77 13.57 -2.06 34.26
CA ASP A 77 12.83 -1.72 35.48
C ASP A 77 12.34 -2.98 36.22
N VAL A 78 11.93 -3.99 35.47
CA VAL A 78 11.46 -5.28 36.01
C VAL A 78 12.63 -6.09 36.56
N VAL A 79 13.76 -6.11 35.87
CA VAL A 79 15.00 -6.73 36.35
C VAL A 79 15.40 -6.10 37.68
N ASP A 80 15.45 -4.77 37.79
CA ASP A 80 15.80 -4.08 39.04
C ASP A 80 14.81 -4.40 40.18
N ARG A 81 13.51 -4.44 39.90
CA ARG A 81 12.49 -4.81 40.89
C ARG A 81 12.67 -6.23 41.42
N LEU A 82 12.85 -7.22 40.53
CA LEU A 82 13.05 -8.61 40.93
C LEU A 82 14.40 -8.82 41.63
N ARG A 83 15.42 -8.07 41.24
CA ARG A 83 16.72 -8.01 41.94
C ARG A 83 16.55 -7.49 43.37
N GLY A 84 15.75 -6.45 43.58
CA GLY A 84 15.39 -5.96 44.91
C GLY A 84 14.68 -6.99 45.80
N GLN A 85 14.04 -7.99 45.19
CA GLN A 85 13.42 -9.14 45.88
C GLN A 85 14.38 -10.34 46.07
N GLY A 86 15.67 -10.17 45.74
CA GLY A 86 16.68 -11.22 45.87
C GLY A 86 16.69 -12.25 44.74
N ARG A 87 15.94 -12.04 43.65
CA ARG A 87 15.97 -12.92 42.48
C ARG A 87 17.17 -12.59 41.59
N ARG A 88 17.94 -13.61 41.20
CA ARG A 88 19.13 -13.47 40.35
C ARG A 88 18.77 -13.47 38.87
N VAL A 89 18.21 -12.36 38.40
CA VAL A 89 17.75 -12.19 37.01
C VAL A 89 18.57 -11.15 36.24
N GLY A 90 18.75 -11.34 34.95
CA GLY A 90 19.44 -10.37 34.09
C GLY A 90 18.78 -10.21 32.73
N LEU A 91 19.35 -9.33 31.92
CA LEU A 91 18.90 -9.03 30.57
C LEU A 91 20.11 -8.89 29.64
N VAL A 92 20.00 -9.46 28.45
CA VAL A 92 20.91 -9.25 27.33
C VAL A 92 20.15 -8.68 26.13
N SER A 93 20.72 -7.67 25.47
CA SER A 93 20.14 -7.02 24.30
C SER A 93 21.24 -6.64 23.29
N PRO A 94 21.26 -7.22 22.09
CA PRO A 94 22.27 -6.87 21.09
C PRO A 94 21.97 -5.50 20.46
N ASN A 95 23.00 -4.64 20.42
CA ASN A 95 22.99 -3.44 19.56
C ASN A 95 23.37 -3.78 18.12
N VAL A 96 24.02 -4.93 17.91
CA VAL A 96 24.43 -5.45 16.61
C VAL A 96 23.90 -6.87 16.46
N ILE A 97 23.04 -7.09 15.47
CA ILE A 97 22.55 -8.43 15.14
C ILE A 97 23.33 -9.07 13.99
N ARG A 98 24.03 -8.28 13.18
CA ARG A 98 24.88 -8.72 12.07
C ARG A 98 26.14 -7.85 11.96
N PRO A 99 27.36 -8.40 12.05
CA PRO A 99 27.70 -9.81 12.37
C PRO A 99 27.07 -10.28 13.69
N PHE A 100 26.60 -11.53 13.74
CA PHE A 100 25.86 -12.04 14.90
C PHE A 100 26.82 -12.26 16.08
N PRO A 101 26.56 -11.69 17.28
CA PRO A 101 27.51 -11.68 18.38
C PRO A 101 27.50 -12.98 19.19
N ALA A 102 27.79 -14.10 18.50
CA ALA A 102 27.70 -15.44 19.08
C ALA A 102 28.62 -15.62 20.30
N GLU A 103 29.85 -15.12 20.22
CA GLU A 103 30.82 -15.25 21.31
C GLU A 103 30.43 -14.40 22.53
N ASP A 104 30.04 -13.14 22.33
CA ASP A 104 29.56 -12.29 23.42
C ASP A 104 28.34 -12.91 24.12
N LEU A 105 27.42 -13.50 23.36
CA LEU A 105 26.24 -14.17 23.89
C LEU A 105 26.60 -15.43 24.69
N ARG A 106 27.52 -16.26 24.19
CA ARG A 106 28.04 -17.42 24.94
C ARG A 106 28.65 -17.00 26.27
N GLN A 107 29.49 -15.97 26.26
CA GLN A 107 30.13 -15.48 27.49
C GLN A 107 29.11 -14.89 28.47
N ALA A 108 28.18 -14.06 27.99
CA ALA A 108 27.15 -13.44 28.82
C ALA A 108 26.21 -14.48 29.47
N LEU A 109 25.91 -15.58 28.78
CA LEU A 109 24.98 -16.61 29.25
C LEU A 109 25.66 -17.80 29.93
N LYS A 110 27.00 -17.79 30.09
CA LYS A 110 27.77 -18.91 30.65
C LYS A 110 27.31 -19.38 32.04
N ARG A 111 26.80 -18.46 32.86
CA ARG A 111 26.31 -18.74 34.23
C ARG A 111 24.79 -18.84 34.33
N VAL A 112 24.09 -18.56 33.23
CA VAL A 112 22.63 -18.55 33.16
C VAL A 112 22.12 -19.97 32.98
N LYS A 113 21.23 -20.37 33.88
CA LYS A 113 20.58 -21.69 33.87
C LYS A 113 19.38 -21.73 32.93
N ALA A 114 18.65 -20.64 32.76
CA ALA A 114 17.58 -20.53 31.78
C ALA A 114 17.49 -19.12 31.15
N VAL A 115 17.24 -19.05 29.86
CA VAL A 115 17.04 -17.81 29.11
C VAL A 115 15.70 -17.83 28.40
N MET A 116 14.92 -16.75 28.57
CA MET A 116 13.70 -16.50 27.82
C MET A 116 14.01 -15.55 26.67
N ILE A 117 13.78 -16.01 25.44
CA ILE A 117 14.14 -15.33 24.21
C ILE A 117 12.88 -14.77 23.56
N GLY A 118 12.74 -13.45 23.57
CA GLY A 118 11.63 -12.78 22.90
C GLY A 118 11.99 -12.41 21.46
N ASP A 119 11.12 -12.77 20.52
CA ASP A 119 11.19 -12.31 19.13
C ASP A 119 9.93 -11.52 18.74
N ARG A 120 10.10 -10.45 17.95
CA ARG A 120 8.98 -9.73 17.30
C ARG A 120 8.68 -10.27 15.89
N ALA A 121 9.02 -11.52 15.64
CA ALA A 121 8.77 -12.24 14.40
C ALA A 121 8.80 -13.75 14.66
N ASP A 122 7.97 -14.51 13.95
CA ASP A 122 8.04 -15.97 13.93
C ASP A 122 8.69 -16.46 12.63
N SER A 123 9.43 -17.55 12.72
CA SER A 123 9.83 -18.37 11.59
C SER A 123 8.89 -19.57 11.53
N TYR A 124 7.73 -19.38 10.90
CA TYR A 124 6.63 -20.35 10.90
C TYR A 124 7.11 -21.78 10.58
N GLY A 125 6.81 -22.71 11.50
CA GLY A 125 7.23 -24.12 11.40
C GLY A 125 8.61 -24.43 11.98
N ALA A 126 9.43 -23.43 12.33
CA ALA A 126 10.73 -23.62 12.97
C ALA A 126 10.64 -23.65 14.52
N HIS A 127 9.46 -23.40 15.09
CA HIS A 127 9.21 -23.37 16.54
C HIS A 127 10.10 -22.34 17.29
N GLY A 128 10.20 -21.13 16.73
CA GLY A 128 10.99 -20.03 17.28
C GLY A 128 11.16 -18.90 16.26
N GLY A 129 11.34 -17.68 16.76
CA GLY A 129 11.77 -16.56 15.92
C GLY A 129 13.26 -16.65 15.54
N ASN A 130 13.71 -15.78 14.64
CA ASN A 130 15.07 -15.82 14.10
C ASN A 130 16.15 -15.72 15.19
N MET A 131 15.99 -14.83 16.17
CA MET A 131 17.00 -14.66 17.22
C MET A 131 17.01 -15.85 18.17
N ALA A 132 15.85 -16.42 18.50
CA ALA A 132 15.79 -17.65 19.27
C ALA A 132 16.54 -18.81 18.60
N LEU A 133 16.42 -18.97 17.28
CA LEU A 133 17.13 -20.01 16.54
C LEU A 133 18.64 -19.78 16.54
N GLU A 134 19.08 -18.55 16.30
CA GLU A 134 20.50 -18.19 16.24
C GLU A 134 21.18 -18.26 17.61
N LEU A 135 20.50 -17.82 18.67
CA LEU A 135 21.02 -17.92 20.03
C LEU A 135 21.13 -19.38 20.47
N LYS A 136 20.12 -20.22 20.21
CA LYS A 136 20.20 -21.66 20.47
C LYS A 136 21.39 -22.30 19.75
N ALA A 137 21.65 -21.93 18.50
CA ALA A 137 22.80 -22.42 17.75
C ALA A 137 24.13 -21.96 18.36
N ALA A 138 24.25 -20.67 18.71
CA ALA A 138 25.46 -20.13 19.33
C ALA A 138 25.79 -20.78 20.67
N LEU A 139 24.77 -21.07 21.49
CA LEU A 139 24.94 -21.79 22.75
C LEU A 139 25.29 -23.26 22.54
N LYS A 140 24.78 -23.89 21.47
CA LYS A 140 25.08 -25.29 21.14
C LYS A 140 26.56 -25.51 20.77
N ASP A 141 27.20 -24.50 20.21
CA ASP A 141 28.64 -24.51 19.91
C ASP A 141 29.52 -24.48 21.17
N ASP A 142 28.98 -24.09 22.33
CA ASP A 142 29.66 -24.25 23.63
C ASP A 142 29.25 -25.58 24.28
N PRO A 143 30.12 -26.61 24.24
CA PRO A 143 29.78 -27.94 24.75
C PRO A 143 29.56 -27.98 26.27
N GLU A 144 30.01 -26.96 27.02
CA GLU A 144 29.81 -26.84 28.46
C GLU A 144 28.53 -26.07 28.81
N ASN A 145 27.94 -25.37 27.84
CA ASN A 145 26.71 -24.63 28.07
C ASN A 145 25.52 -25.58 28.27
N ARG A 146 24.75 -25.34 29.34
CA ARG A 146 23.55 -26.11 29.72
C ARG A 146 22.33 -25.21 29.89
N THR A 147 22.38 -23.97 29.38
CA THR A 147 21.30 -23.01 29.51
C THR A 147 20.03 -23.55 28.84
N LEU A 148 18.93 -23.57 29.59
CA LEU A 148 17.61 -23.91 29.07
C LEU A 148 17.05 -22.73 28.27
N CYS A 149 16.73 -22.94 27.00
CA CYS A 149 16.17 -21.89 26.14
C CYS A 149 14.66 -22.03 25.99
N LEU A 150 13.93 -20.96 26.33
CA LEU A 150 12.51 -20.78 26.06
C LEU A 150 12.36 -19.64 25.03
N SER A 151 11.33 -19.66 24.20
CA SER A 151 11.08 -18.62 23.21
C SER A 151 9.64 -18.16 23.20
N ARG A 152 9.42 -16.84 23.10
CA ARG A 152 8.08 -16.25 22.96
C ARG A 152 8.06 -15.24 21.82
N VAL A 153 7.05 -15.34 20.96
CA VAL A 153 6.75 -14.27 20.01
C VAL A 153 5.93 -13.21 20.71
N TYR A 154 6.32 -11.94 20.59
CA TYR A 154 5.66 -10.83 21.28
C TYR A 154 5.58 -9.57 20.40
N GLY A 155 4.75 -8.61 20.79
CA GLY A 155 4.73 -7.27 20.18
C GLY A 155 4.44 -7.22 18.68
N LEU A 156 3.84 -8.28 18.10
CA LEU A 156 3.49 -8.32 16.68
C LEU A 156 2.48 -7.23 16.33
N GLY A 157 2.63 -6.65 15.14
CA GLY A 157 1.71 -5.61 14.65
C GLY A 157 1.74 -4.31 15.46
N GLY A 158 2.78 -4.08 16.26
CA GLY A 158 2.86 -2.91 17.14
C GLY A 158 2.07 -3.07 18.44
N LYS A 159 1.68 -4.30 18.82
CA LYS A 159 1.15 -4.57 20.15
C LYS A 159 2.17 -4.13 21.21
N ASP A 160 1.68 -3.43 22.22
CA ASP A 160 2.52 -2.97 23.32
C ASP A 160 3.17 -4.15 24.07
N PHE A 161 4.31 -3.86 24.68
CA PHE A 161 5.03 -4.76 25.58
C PHE A 161 5.25 -4.02 26.89
N TYR A 162 4.53 -4.42 27.93
CA TYR A 162 4.52 -3.74 29.21
C TYR A 162 5.46 -4.42 30.22
N THR A 163 5.60 -3.82 31.40
CA THR A 163 6.41 -4.37 32.50
C THR A 163 5.88 -5.72 32.98
N GLU A 164 4.58 -5.95 32.90
CA GLU A 164 3.93 -7.21 33.28
C GLU A 164 4.33 -8.35 32.32
N ASP A 165 4.51 -8.05 31.03
CA ASP A 165 4.95 -9.03 30.03
C ASP A 165 6.41 -9.44 30.30
N ALA A 166 7.28 -8.46 30.58
CA ALA A 166 8.67 -8.73 30.95
C ALA A 166 8.78 -9.51 32.27
N GLU A 167 7.92 -9.21 33.25
CA GLU A 167 7.85 -9.94 34.51
C GLU A 167 7.40 -11.39 34.28
N ALA A 168 6.34 -11.61 33.51
CA ALA A 168 5.89 -12.95 33.15
C ALA A 168 7.00 -13.76 32.48
N PHE A 169 7.73 -13.16 31.53
CA PHE A 169 8.84 -13.81 30.84
C PHE A 169 9.97 -14.22 31.80
N LEU A 170 10.34 -13.34 32.74
CA LEU A 170 11.36 -13.64 33.75
C LEU A 170 10.91 -14.71 34.74
N LEU A 171 9.64 -14.69 35.16
CA LEU A 171 9.08 -15.70 36.05
C LEU A 171 9.05 -17.08 35.38
N GLU A 172 8.74 -17.15 34.07
CA GLU A 172 8.83 -18.39 33.30
C GLU A 172 10.28 -18.92 33.23
N ALA A 173 11.26 -18.03 32.98
CA ALA A 173 12.66 -18.41 33.00
C ALA A 173 13.08 -18.91 34.40
N LEU A 174 12.70 -18.23 35.47
CA LEU A 174 12.97 -18.65 36.85
C LEU A 174 12.32 -20.00 37.19
N LYS A 175 11.10 -20.27 36.73
CA LYS A 175 10.45 -21.57 36.89
C LYS A 175 11.24 -22.69 36.19
N ALA A 176 11.78 -22.42 35.00
CA ALA A 176 12.65 -23.37 34.31
C ALA A 176 13.96 -23.61 35.09
N VAL A 177 14.51 -22.59 35.75
CA VAL A 177 15.65 -22.75 36.67
C VAL A 177 15.29 -23.63 37.87
N GLU A 178 14.15 -23.38 38.52
CA GLU A 178 13.71 -24.11 39.71
C GLU A 178 13.40 -25.58 39.40
N THR A 179 12.80 -25.86 38.24
CA THR A 179 12.39 -27.22 37.84
C THR A 179 13.43 -27.99 37.04
N GLY A 180 14.45 -27.30 36.50
CA GLY A 180 15.47 -27.89 35.62
C GLY A 180 14.95 -28.36 34.26
N ARG A 181 13.73 -27.96 33.86
CA ARG A 181 13.13 -28.33 32.57
C ARG A 181 12.30 -27.19 31.99
N VAL A 182 12.11 -27.22 30.67
CA VAL A 182 11.23 -26.30 29.94
C VAL A 182 9.91 -26.99 29.65
N GLU A 183 8.80 -26.46 30.16
CA GLU A 183 7.46 -27.02 29.88
C GLU A 183 6.96 -26.59 28.49
N VAL A 184 7.14 -25.31 28.15
CA VAL A 184 6.71 -24.74 26.86
C VAL A 184 7.89 -24.08 26.18
N HIS A 185 8.45 -24.77 25.20
CA HIS A 185 9.65 -24.33 24.47
C HIS A 185 9.41 -23.11 23.58
N PHE A 186 8.23 -23.00 22.98
CA PHE A 186 7.86 -21.96 22.04
C PHE A 186 6.36 -21.68 22.12
N ASP A 187 5.99 -20.41 22.18
CA ASP A 187 4.59 -19.97 22.07
C ASP A 187 4.51 -18.45 21.78
N TYR A 188 3.29 -17.90 21.72
CA TYR A 188 3.01 -16.48 21.53
C TYR A 188 2.53 -15.82 22.83
N ALA A 189 3.15 -14.71 23.20
CA ALA A 189 2.80 -13.96 24.40
C ALA A 189 1.45 -13.23 24.23
N GLY A 190 0.50 -13.58 25.10
CA GLY A 190 -0.83 -12.98 25.12
C GLY A 190 -1.63 -13.24 23.84
N ALA A 191 -1.42 -14.39 23.19
CA ALA A 191 -2.23 -14.85 22.07
C ALA A 191 -3.36 -15.77 22.54
N THR A 192 -4.40 -15.85 21.72
CA THR A 192 -5.50 -16.81 21.86
C THR A 192 -5.73 -17.48 20.49
N PRO A 193 -6.03 -18.79 20.44
CA PRO A 193 -6.37 -19.46 19.18
C PRO A 193 -7.66 -18.91 18.52
N GLY A 194 -8.39 -18.04 19.21
CA GLY A 194 -9.71 -17.57 18.79
C GLY A 194 -10.78 -18.64 19.01
N ASP A 195 -12.04 -18.25 18.87
CA ASP A 195 -13.17 -19.19 18.87
C ASP A 195 -13.54 -19.51 17.42
N PRO A 196 -13.43 -20.78 16.98
CA PRO A 196 -13.77 -21.17 15.61
C PRO A 196 -15.27 -20.99 15.29
N ASN A 197 -16.12 -20.78 16.30
CA ASN A 197 -17.56 -20.56 16.13
C ASN A 197 -17.92 -19.07 16.02
N VAL A 198 -16.98 -18.15 16.24
CA VAL A 198 -17.23 -16.73 16.03
C VAL A 198 -17.36 -16.47 14.55
N ASN A 199 -18.61 -16.21 14.13
CA ASN A 199 -18.91 -15.73 12.80
C ASN A 199 -19.09 -14.21 12.90
N PRO A 200 -18.16 -13.38 12.38
CA PRO A 200 -18.28 -11.94 12.48
C PRO A 200 -19.58 -11.49 11.83
N GLU A 201 -20.38 -10.74 12.60
CA GLU A 201 -21.62 -10.16 12.08
C GLU A 201 -21.30 -9.25 10.89
N ARG A 202 -22.03 -9.44 9.79
CA ARG A 202 -21.96 -8.53 8.66
C ARG A 202 -22.97 -7.41 8.91
N PRO A 203 -22.53 -6.16 9.14
CA PRO A 203 -23.44 -5.05 9.42
C PRO A 203 -24.44 -4.82 8.27
N HIS A 204 -24.03 -5.17 7.05
CA HIS A 204 -24.85 -5.08 5.85
C HIS A 204 -24.91 -6.43 5.13
N PRO A 205 -26.09 -6.88 4.67
CA PRO A 205 -26.23 -8.13 3.95
C PRO A 205 -25.54 -8.06 2.56
N PRO A 206 -25.02 -9.19 2.06
CA PRO A 206 -24.54 -9.30 0.68
C PRO A 206 -25.62 -8.93 -0.33
N ILE A 207 -25.22 -8.41 -1.48
CA ILE A 207 -26.15 -8.07 -2.57
C ILE A 207 -26.42 -9.31 -3.42
N GLY A 208 -27.69 -9.69 -3.56
CA GLY A 208 -28.10 -10.81 -4.41
C GLY A 208 -28.13 -10.46 -5.90
N LYS A 209 -28.11 -11.49 -6.77
CA LYS A 209 -28.12 -11.33 -8.24
C LYS A 209 -29.26 -10.46 -8.78
N LYS A 210 -30.47 -10.60 -8.21
CA LYS A 210 -31.64 -9.83 -8.64
C LYS A 210 -31.48 -8.33 -8.34
N GLU A 211 -30.92 -8.02 -7.17
CA GLU A 211 -30.72 -6.63 -6.74
C GLU A 211 -29.55 -5.97 -7.48
N SER A 212 -28.54 -6.74 -7.88
CA SER A 212 -27.40 -6.24 -8.64
C SER A 212 -27.64 -6.10 -10.15
N SER A 213 -28.74 -6.65 -10.69
CA SER A 213 -29.09 -6.58 -12.12
C SER A 213 -30.48 -5.98 -12.36
N PRO A 214 -30.73 -4.70 -12.00
CA PRO A 214 -32.05 -4.10 -12.09
C PRO A 214 -32.50 -3.75 -13.52
N GLY A 215 -31.62 -3.84 -14.52
CA GLY A 215 -31.93 -3.53 -15.93
C GLY A 215 -32.03 -2.04 -16.24
N LEU A 216 -31.43 -1.20 -15.40
CA LEU A 216 -31.57 0.25 -15.45
C LEU A 216 -30.53 0.92 -16.35
N VAL A 217 -29.31 0.41 -16.35
CA VAL A 217 -28.20 0.95 -17.13
C VAL A 217 -27.59 -0.17 -17.94
N ARG A 218 -27.71 -0.10 -19.26
CA ARG A 218 -27.19 -1.14 -20.17
C ARG A 218 -26.53 -0.55 -21.39
N ALA A 219 -25.38 -1.12 -21.74
CA ALA A 219 -24.69 -0.88 -23.00
C ALA A 219 -25.01 -2.00 -23.98
N GLU A 220 -25.54 -1.64 -25.15
CA GLU A 220 -25.83 -2.57 -26.23
C GLU A 220 -25.03 -2.16 -27.47
N TRP A 221 -24.53 -3.15 -28.20
CA TRP A 221 -23.82 -2.90 -29.46
C TRP A 221 -24.82 -2.45 -30.54
N ASP A 222 -24.58 -1.27 -31.11
CA ASP A 222 -25.32 -0.75 -32.26
C ASP A 222 -24.53 -1.04 -33.54
N GLU A 223 -24.93 -2.07 -34.29
CA GLU A 223 -24.27 -2.49 -35.54
C GLU A 223 -24.22 -1.35 -36.57
N GLY A 224 -25.28 -0.54 -36.66
CA GLY A 224 -25.39 0.53 -37.66
C GLY A 224 -24.45 1.69 -37.37
N ALA A 225 -24.26 2.03 -36.10
CA ALA A 225 -23.33 3.08 -35.69
C ALA A 225 -21.92 2.55 -35.34
N SER A 226 -21.73 1.21 -35.35
CA SER A 226 -20.50 0.52 -34.95
C SER A 226 -19.93 1.03 -33.62
N LYS A 227 -20.82 1.26 -32.64
CA LYS A 227 -20.49 1.81 -31.31
C LYS A 227 -21.46 1.29 -30.25
N LEU A 228 -21.08 1.42 -28.98
CA LEU A 228 -21.98 1.11 -27.88
C LEU A 228 -23.01 2.22 -27.69
N LYS A 229 -24.28 1.83 -27.62
CA LYS A 229 -25.38 2.69 -27.20
C LYS A 229 -25.72 2.37 -25.75
N VAL A 230 -25.59 3.36 -24.88
CA VAL A 230 -25.95 3.21 -23.47
C VAL A 230 -27.35 3.76 -23.23
N LYS A 231 -28.25 2.90 -22.76
CA LYS A 231 -29.52 3.33 -22.17
C LYS A 231 -29.25 3.72 -20.72
N GLY A 232 -29.31 5.02 -20.43
CA GLY A 232 -29.14 5.55 -19.07
C GLY A 232 -30.42 5.47 -18.24
N ALA A 233 -30.28 5.69 -16.95
CA ALA A 233 -31.39 5.82 -16.01
C ALA A 233 -31.43 7.22 -15.39
N SER A 234 -32.63 7.68 -15.00
CA SER A 234 -32.76 8.93 -14.25
C SER A 234 -32.13 8.79 -12.86
N PRO A 235 -31.65 9.89 -12.23
CA PRO A 235 -31.12 9.86 -10.87
C PRO A 235 -32.06 9.18 -9.87
N ARG A 236 -33.37 9.38 -10.00
CA ARG A 236 -34.39 8.75 -9.15
C ARG A 236 -34.47 7.22 -9.33
N GLN A 237 -34.20 6.71 -10.51
CA GLN A 237 -34.18 5.25 -10.74
C GLN A 237 -32.90 4.64 -10.17
N LEU A 238 -31.77 5.34 -10.26
CA LEU A 238 -30.48 4.89 -9.76
C LEU A 238 -30.47 4.71 -8.23
N THR A 239 -31.30 5.44 -7.48
CA THR A 239 -31.43 5.25 -6.02
C THR A 239 -31.98 3.88 -5.62
N ALA A 240 -32.56 3.11 -6.56
CA ALA A 240 -32.98 1.74 -6.31
C ALA A 240 -31.82 0.74 -6.37
N ILE A 241 -30.65 1.13 -6.88
CA ILE A 241 -29.47 0.26 -6.97
C ILE A 241 -28.80 0.22 -5.59
N PRO A 242 -28.63 -0.96 -4.97
CA PRO A 242 -27.97 -1.07 -3.69
C PRO A 242 -26.49 -0.72 -3.80
N GLU A 243 -25.99 0.06 -2.85
CA GLU A 243 -24.57 0.41 -2.78
C GLU A 243 -23.72 -0.83 -2.47
N ARG A 244 -22.75 -1.14 -3.35
CA ARG A 244 -21.81 -2.27 -3.17
C ARG A 244 -20.76 -2.02 -2.10
N ILE A 245 -20.48 -0.76 -1.81
CA ILE A 245 -19.70 -0.29 -0.67
C ILE A 245 -20.69 0.40 0.25
N ALA A 246 -20.89 -0.17 1.44
CA ALA A 246 -21.84 0.31 2.43
C ALA A 246 -21.40 1.64 3.06
N PRO A 247 -22.37 2.43 3.56
CA PRO A 247 -22.08 3.61 4.37
C PRO A 247 -21.37 3.23 5.69
N GLY A 248 -20.83 4.22 6.39
CA GLY A 248 -20.12 4.02 7.66
C GLY A 248 -18.62 3.67 7.51
N HIS A 249 -18.06 3.81 6.31
CA HIS A 249 -16.61 3.74 6.08
C HIS A 249 -15.87 4.93 6.75
N GLY A 250 -14.61 4.73 7.14
CA GLY A 250 -13.81 5.71 7.89
C GLY A 250 -13.15 6.81 7.03
N ALA A 251 -13.76 7.20 5.92
CA ALA A 251 -13.19 8.22 5.03
C ALA A 251 -13.43 9.63 5.56
N CYS A 252 -12.62 10.59 5.14
CA CYS A 252 -12.84 11.99 5.49
C CYS A 252 -14.22 12.48 4.99
N PRO A 253 -14.90 13.35 5.75
CA PRO A 253 -16.02 14.13 5.22
C PRO A 253 -15.64 14.79 3.89
N GLY A 254 -16.57 14.75 2.92
CA GLY A 254 -16.33 15.27 1.57
C GLY A 254 -15.36 14.46 0.71
N CYS A 255 -14.90 13.27 1.11
CA CYS A 255 -14.02 12.46 0.27
C CYS A 255 -14.66 12.12 -1.10
N GLY A 256 -13.99 12.47 -2.20
CA GLY A 256 -14.50 12.23 -3.57
C GLY A 256 -14.40 10.77 -4.03
N ILE A 257 -13.62 9.91 -3.35
CA ILE A 257 -13.37 8.52 -3.76
C ILE A 257 -14.68 7.74 -3.82
N PHE A 258 -15.46 7.76 -2.75
CA PHE A 258 -16.65 6.92 -2.62
C PHE A 258 -17.85 7.41 -3.42
N PRO A 259 -18.12 8.73 -3.56
CA PRO A 259 -19.05 9.24 -4.55
C PRO A 259 -18.68 8.81 -5.98
N SER A 260 -17.40 8.94 -6.37
CA SER A 260 -16.91 8.48 -7.68
C SER A 260 -17.13 6.98 -7.88
N LEU A 261 -16.72 6.14 -6.91
CA LEU A 261 -16.90 4.69 -7.01
C LEU A 261 -18.37 4.28 -6.98
N LYS A 262 -19.22 4.95 -6.20
CA LYS A 262 -20.66 4.70 -6.17
C LYS A 262 -21.27 4.95 -7.55
N GLN A 263 -21.04 6.14 -8.12
CA GLN A 263 -21.55 6.49 -9.45
C GLN A 263 -21.04 5.53 -10.52
N PHE A 264 -19.76 5.13 -10.46
CA PHE A 264 -19.23 4.13 -11.37
C PHE A 264 -19.95 2.78 -11.21
N LEU A 265 -20.11 2.28 -9.98
CA LEU A 265 -20.73 1.00 -9.71
C LEU A 265 -22.24 0.98 -10.01
N GLU A 266 -22.93 2.11 -9.97
CA GLU A 266 -24.34 2.24 -10.41
C GLU A 266 -24.51 1.92 -11.91
N GLY A 267 -23.46 2.06 -12.72
CA GLY A 267 -23.47 1.70 -14.14
C GLY A 267 -23.05 0.25 -14.44
N ILE A 268 -22.78 -0.56 -13.42
CA ILE A 268 -22.34 -1.97 -13.55
C ILE A 268 -23.48 -2.87 -13.06
N GLU A 269 -23.97 -3.80 -13.89
CA GLU A 269 -24.97 -4.81 -13.49
C GLU A 269 -24.32 -6.12 -13.01
N GLY A 270 -25.04 -6.97 -12.29
CA GLY A 270 -24.58 -8.30 -11.91
C GLY A 270 -23.54 -8.33 -10.78
N HIS A 271 -22.92 -9.50 -10.61
CA HIS A 271 -21.95 -9.73 -9.54
C HIS A 271 -20.64 -9.02 -9.83
N VAL A 272 -20.02 -8.51 -8.77
CA VAL A 272 -18.75 -7.79 -8.85
C VAL A 272 -17.77 -8.37 -7.85
N VAL A 273 -16.53 -8.55 -8.29
CA VAL A 273 -15.39 -8.78 -7.41
C VAL A 273 -14.56 -7.51 -7.40
N LEU A 274 -14.36 -6.94 -6.21
CA LEU A 274 -13.55 -5.74 -6.01
C LEU A 274 -12.18 -6.13 -5.47
N LEU A 275 -11.12 -5.67 -6.11
CA LEU A 275 -9.78 -5.66 -5.54
C LEU A 275 -9.37 -4.22 -5.25
N PHE A 276 -8.99 -3.90 -4.01
CA PHE A 276 -8.46 -2.57 -3.70
C PHE A 276 -6.94 -2.68 -3.49
N GLN A 277 -6.16 -1.87 -4.22
CA GLN A 277 -4.76 -1.67 -3.87
C GLN A 277 -4.64 -0.91 -2.54
N THR A 278 -3.53 -1.14 -1.83
CA THR A 278 -3.22 -0.40 -0.60
C THR A 278 -3.29 1.11 -0.85
N GLY A 279 -4.10 1.81 -0.09
CA GLY A 279 -4.37 3.25 -0.25
C GLY A 279 -5.59 3.66 0.56
N CYS A 280 -6.00 4.94 0.45
CA CYS A 280 -7.12 5.49 1.22
C CYS A 280 -8.39 4.63 1.11
N ALA A 281 -8.75 4.22 -0.10
CA ALA A 281 -9.97 3.44 -0.32
C ALA A 281 -9.96 2.11 0.44
N MET A 282 -8.81 1.43 0.49
CA MET A 282 -8.64 0.21 1.27
C MET A 282 -8.71 0.51 2.77
N VAL A 283 -7.84 1.39 3.26
CA VAL A 283 -7.67 1.67 4.69
C VAL A 283 -8.98 2.12 5.34
N THR A 284 -9.79 2.87 4.62
CA THR A 284 -11.05 3.42 5.14
C THR A 284 -12.24 2.46 5.07
N THR A 285 -12.13 1.34 4.33
CA THR A 285 -13.26 0.38 4.16
C THR A 285 -13.06 -0.98 4.81
N THR A 286 -11.85 -1.30 5.29
CA THR A 286 -11.52 -2.64 5.82
C THR A 286 -10.74 -2.59 7.13
N GLY A 287 -11.28 -1.87 8.13
CA GLY A 287 -10.76 -1.92 9.49
C GLY A 287 -11.22 -3.19 10.20
N TYR A 288 -10.35 -4.20 10.32
CA TYR A 288 -10.66 -5.48 10.97
C TYR A 288 -11.25 -5.28 12.38
N PRO A 289 -12.33 -6.01 12.75
CA PRO A 289 -12.99 -7.10 12.01
C PRO A 289 -14.07 -6.64 11.01
N TYR A 290 -14.25 -5.33 10.82
CA TYR A 290 -15.31 -4.76 10.00
C TYR A 290 -14.94 -4.61 8.53
N SER A 291 -15.96 -4.62 7.67
CA SER A 291 -15.84 -4.36 6.24
C SER A 291 -17.05 -3.58 5.74
N SER A 292 -16.80 -2.55 4.93
CA SER A 292 -17.85 -1.83 4.20
C SER A 292 -18.25 -2.54 2.90
N HIS A 293 -17.63 -3.66 2.52
CA HIS A 293 -17.92 -4.31 1.23
C HIS A 293 -19.10 -5.27 1.33
N ARG A 294 -20.12 -5.07 0.50
CA ARG A 294 -21.30 -5.95 0.37
C ARG A 294 -21.17 -6.96 -0.78
N VAL A 295 -19.99 -7.01 -1.38
CA VAL A 295 -19.58 -7.89 -2.48
C VAL A 295 -18.23 -8.54 -2.14
N THR A 296 -17.79 -9.51 -2.94
CA THR A 296 -16.48 -10.13 -2.75
C THR A 296 -15.39 -9.07 -2.86
N TYR A 297 -14.59 -8.96 -1.81
CA TYR A 297 -13.49 -8.04 -1.67
C TYR A 297 -12.16 -8.77 -1.60
N ILE A 298 -11.14 -8.24 -2.28
CA ILE A 298 -9.79 -8.73 -2.28
C ILE A 298 -8.84 -7.58 -1.97
N HIS A 299 -7.87 -7.85 -1.09
CA HIS A 299 -6.70 -7.03 -0.88
C HIS A 299 -5.46 -7.93 -0.93
N ASN A 300 -4.34 -7.37 -1.41
CA ASN A 300 -3.05 -8.05 -1.38
C ASN A 300 -1.95 -7.04 -1.01
N LEU A 301 -1.13 -6.57 -1.95
CA LEU A 301 -0.10 -5.56 -1.67
C LEU A 301 -0.31 -4.31 -2.52
N PHE A 302 0.47 -3.28 -2.20
CA PHE A 302 0.39 -1.99 -2.88
C PHE A 302 0.79 -2.10 -4.35
N GLN A 303 1.81 -2.90 -4.67
CA GLN A 303 2.44 -2.98 -5.99
C GLN A 303 1.84 -4.00 -6.95
N ASN A 304 1.04 -4.96 -6.47
CA ASN A 304 0.70 -6.17 -7.23
C ASN A 304 -0.80 -6.35 -7.52
N GLY A 305 -1.61 -5.29 -7.39
CA GLY A 305 -3.07 -5.37 -7.57
C GLY A 305 -3.47 -5.93 -8.94
N ALA A 306 -2.87 -5.41 -10.02
CA ALA A 306 -3.20 -5.83 -11.39
C ALA A 306 -2.81 -7.30 -11.64
N ALA A 307 -1.65 -7.73 -11.15
CA ALA A 307 -1.22 -9.12 -11.24
C ALA A 307 -2.13 -10.05 -10.42
N THR A 308 -2.55 -9.62 -9.23
CA THR A 308 -3.45 -10.37 -8.36
C THR A 308 -4.81 -10.56 -9.04
N LEU A 309 -5.44 -9.48 -9.53
CA LEU A 309 -6.75 -9.58 -10.17
C LEU A 309 -6.68 -10.34 -11.50
N SER A 310 -5.61 -10.18 -12.28
CA SER A 310 -5.38 -11.00 -13.49
C SER A 310 -5.37 -12.51 -13.14
N GLY A 311 -4.66 -12.89 -12.08
CA GLY A 311 -4.63 -14.29 -11.61
C GLY A 311 -6.01 -14.80 -11.18
N VAL A 312 -6.81 -13.96 -10.53
CA VAL A 312 -8.19 -14.30 -10.13
C VAL A 312 -9.09 -14.49 -11.35
N VAL A 313 -8.98 -13.61 -12.35
CA VAL A 313 -9.74 -13.72 -13.62
C VAL A 313 -9.39 -15.03 -14.34
N GLU A 314 -8.10 -15.32 -14.51
CA GLU A 314 -7.65 -16.56 -15.17
C GLU A 314 -8.07 -17.80 -14.40
N MET A 315 -7.94 -17.79 -13.07
CA MET A 315 -8.44 -18.87 -12.23
C MET A 315 -9.94 -19.08 -12.43
N TYR A 316 -10.75 -18.02 -12.44
CA TYR A 316 -12.20 -18.13 -12.61
C TYR A 316 -12.55 -18.73 -13.97
N ARG A 317 -11.95 -18.21 -15.06
CA ARG A 317 -12.18 -18.70 -16.42
C ARG A 317 -11.73 -20.15 -16.61
N GLU A 318 -10.59 -20.52 -16.04
CA GLU A 318 -10.09 -21.89 -16.10
C GLU A 318 -11.00 -22.87 -15.34
N ARG A 319 -11.54 -22.47 -14.19
CA ARG A 319 -12.48 -23.31 -13.43
C ARG A 319 -13.83 -23.47 -14.13
N ILE A 320 -14.31 -22.45 -14.85
CA ILE A 320 -15.47 -22.59 -15.76
C ILE A 320 -15.14 -23.58 -16.88
N ARG A 321 -13.98 -23.44 -17.55
CA ARG A 321 -13.56 -24.34 -18.64
C ARG A 321 -13.48 -25.80 -18.20
N ARG A 322 -13.10 -26.06 -16.94
CA ARG A 322 -13.05 -27.40 -16.32
C ARG A 322 -14.41 -27.91 -15.84
N GLY A 323 -15.46 -27.10 -15.88
CA GLY A 323 -16.78 -27.46 -15.37
C GLY A 323 -16.89 -27.46 -13.84
N GLU A 324 -15.94 -26.83 -13.14
CA GLU A 324 -15.92 -26.74 -11.67
C GLU A 324 -16.81 -25.61 -11.13
N LEU A 325 -17.09 -24.61 -11.97
CA LEU A 325 -17.94 -23.46 -11.67
C LEU A 325 -18.94 -23.24 -12.81
N GLY A 326 -20.10 -22.66 -12.48
CA GLY A 326 -21.03 -22.13 -13.49
C GLY A 326 -20.48 -20.85 -14.12
N ASP A 327 -20.89 -20.56 -15.36
CA ASP A 327 -20.56 -19.31 -16.05
C ASP A 327 -21.48 -18.18 -15.56
N GLU A 328 -21.22 -17.70 -14.35
CA GLU A 328 -21.86 -16.50 -13.84
C GLU A 328 -21.20 -15.25 -14.44
N GLU A 329 -22.03 -14.26 -14.80
CA GLU A 329 -21.54 -12.97 -15.26
C GLU A 329 -21.00 -12.16 -14.07
N ILE A 330 -19.68 -12.25 -13.87
CA ILE A 330 -18.93 -11.53 -12.83
C ILE A 330 -18.04 -10.48 -13.49
N THR A 331 -18.17 -9.23 -13.04
CA THR A 331 -17.25 -8.15 -13.43
C THR A 331 -16.16 -7.99 -12.38
N PHE A 332 -14.91 -8.15 -12.81
CA PHE A 332 -13.72 -8.02 -11.96
C PHE A 332 -13.17 -6.60 -12.04
N ILE A 333 -13.14 -5.89 -10.92
CA ILE A 333 -12.76 -4.48 -10.87
C ILE A 333 -11.65 -4.29 -9.83
N MET A 334 -10.53 -3.74 -10.27
CA MET A 334 -9.48 -3.25 -9.40
C MET A 334 -9.65 -1.75 -9.20
N VAL A 335 -9.56 -1.30 -7.94
CA VAL A 335 -9.57 0.11 -7.56
C VAL A 335 -8.19 0.47 -7.02
N SER A 336 -7.64 1.57 -7.51
CA SER A 336 -6.33 2.10 -7.14
C SER A 336 -6.37 3.60 -6.92
N GLY A 337 -5.55 4.12 -6.01
CA GLY A 337 -5.18 5.54 -6.03
C GLY A 337 -4.12 5.82 -7.09
N ASP A 338 -3.84 7.08 -7.37
CA ASP A 338 -2.78 7.45 -8.32
C ASP A 338 -1.39 6.94 -7.92
N GLY A 339 -1.10 6.89 -6.61
CA GLY A 339 0.15 6.30 -6.13
C GLY A 339 0.29 4.79 -6.32
N GLY A 340 -0.84 4.07 -6.35
CA GLY A 340 -0.84 2.66 -6.75
C GLY A 340 -0.43 2.48 -8.20
N MET A 341 -0.72 3.47 -9.05
CA MET A 341 -0.30 3.52 -10.44
C MET A 341 1.13 4.02 -10.65
N ASP A 342 1.86 4.39 -9.60
CA ASP A 342 3.31 4.59 -9.67
C ASP A 342 4.02 3.27 -9.43
N ILE A 343 3.80 2.66 -8.26
CA ILE A 343 4.47 1.42 -7.87
C ILE A 343 3.96 0.19 -8.64
N GLY A 344 2.68 0.20 -9.04
CA GLY A 344 2.01 -0.91 -9.74
C GLY A 344 1.93 -0.77 -11.26
N MET A 345 2.56 0.26 -11.86
CA MET A 345 2.44 0.51 -13.30
C MET A 345 2.93 -0.66 -14.16
N GLY A 346 4.09 -1.25 -13.83
CA GLY A 346 4.65 -2.37 -14.58
C GLY A 346 3.68 -3.56 -14.67
N PRO A 347 3.18 -4.09 -13.52
CA PRO A 347 2.14 -5.10 -13.51
C PRO A 347 0.85 -4.70 -14.24
N THR A 348 0.42 -3.44 -14.16
CA THR A 348 -0.76 -2.92 -14.88
C THR A 348 -0.58 -2.96 -16.39
N ILE A 349 0.55 -2.48 -16.92
CA ILE A 349 0.88 -2.58 -18.35
C ILE A 349 0.98 -4.04 -18.76
N GLY A 350 1.56 -4.90 -17.92
CA GLY A 350 1.60 -6.34 -18.17
C GLY A 350 0.20 -6.97 -18.29
N ALA A 351 -0.74 -6.57 -17.43
CA ALA A 351 -2.13 -7.02 -17.49
C ALA A 351 -2.84 -6.52 -18.76
N ALA A 352 -2.60 -5.25 -19.13
CA ALA A 352 -3.15 -4.62 -20.32
C ALA A 352 -2.66 -5.28 -21.61
N ASN A 353 -1.36 -5.56 -21.73
CA ASN A 353 -0.79 -6.25 -22.89
C ASN A 353 -1.28 -7.70 -23.03
N ARG A 354 -1.67 -8.35 -21.93
CA ARG A 354 -2.34 -9.66 -21.94
C ARG A 354 -3.86 -9.55 -22.15
N ASN A 355 -4.39 -8.33 -22.15
CA ASN A 355 -5.80 -8.00 -22.36
C ASN A 355 -6.78 -8.78 -21.46
N HIS A 356 -6.44 -8.90 -20.16
CA HIS A 356 -7.26 -9.59 -19.17
C HIS A 356 -8.67 -9.00 -19.08
N ARG A 357 -9.70 -9.85 -18.95
CA ARG A 357 -11.12 -9.43 -18.83
C ARG A 357 -11.43 -8.83 -17.46
N MET A 358 -10.96 -7.61 -17.23
CA MET A 358 -11.09 -6.86 -15.98
C MET A 358 -11.09 -5.35 -16.21
N ILE A 359 -11.55 -4.61 -15.21
CA ILE A 359 -11.54 -3.15 -15.18
C ILE A 359 -10.52 -2.69 -14.13
N ILE A 360 -9.73 -1.67 -14.44
CA ILE A 360 -8.96 -0.92 -13.46
C ILE A 360 -9.51 0.49 -13.38
N ILE A 361 -9.86 0.93 -12.17
CA ILE A 361 -10.28 2.29 -11.85
C ILE A 361 -9.22 2.94 -10.97
N GLU A 362 -8.57 3.96 -11.50
CA GLU A 362 -7.68 4.85 -10.76
C GLU A 362 -8.48 6.04 -10.26
N TYR A 363 -8.63 6.22 -8.94
CA TYR A 363 -9.00 7.51 -8.38
C TYR A 363 -7.73 8.37 -8.23
N ASP A 364 -7.65 9.45 -8.99
CA ASP A 364 -6.53 10.39 -8.96
C ASP A 364 -6.90 11.57 -8.08
N ASN A 365 -6.32 11.60 -6.89
CA ASN A 365 -6.40 12.75 -6.01
C ASN A 365 -5.07 13.52 -5.98
N GLN A 366 -4.14 13.20 -6.88
CA GLN A 366 -2.89 13.91 -7.15
C GLN A 366 -1.83 13.81 -6.05
N GLY A 367 -1.74 12.67 -5.37
CA GLY A 367 -0.71 12.41 -4.37
C GLY A 367 -1.00 11.17 -3.52
N TYR A 368 -0.01 10.74 -2.73
CA TYR A 368 -0.15 9.58 -1.86
C TYR A 368 -0.88 10.01 -0.57
N MET A 369 -2.20 10.18 -0.66
CA MET A 369 -2.97 10.82 0.41
C MET A 369 -2.95 10.04 1.73
N ASN A 370 -2.96 8.71 1.66
CA ASN A 370 -3.00 7.85 2.84
C ASN A 370 -1.77 8.02 3.72
N THR A 371 -0.60 8.20 3.12
CA THR A 371 0.68 8.22 3.81
C THR A 371 1.12 9.63 4.22
N GLY A 372 0.25 10.64 4.08
CA GLY A 372 0.55 12.03 4.39
C GLY A 372 0.87 12.88 3.16
N ALA A 373 0.15 12.66 2.06
CA ALA A 373 0.19 13.46 0.83
C ALA A 373 1.59 13.64 0.24
N GLN A 374 2.34 12.55 0.06
CA GLN A 374 3.59 12.56 -0.70
C GLN A 374 3.31 12.80 -2.19
N LEU A 375 4.33 13.32 -2.89
CA LEU A 375 4.34 13.42 -4.34
C LEU A 375 4.11 12.05 -4.99
N SER A 376 3.15 12.01 -5.91
CA SER A 376 2.99 10.96 -6.93
C SER A 376 3.44 11.46 -8.30
N TYR A 377 3.55 10.56 -9.28
CA TYR A 377 3.80 10.98 -10.64
C TYR A 377 2.58 11.67 -11.27
N THR A 378 1.36 11.51 -10.75
CA THR A 378 0.19 12.30 -11.21
C THR A 378 0.06 13.65 -10.52
N THR A 379 0.78 13.91 -9.41
CA THR A 379 0.91 15.26 -8.84
C THR A 379 1.32 16.24 -9.96
N PRO A 380 0.59 17.33 -10.19
CA PRO A 380 0.92 18.30 -11.24
C PRO A 380 2.14 19.18 -10.94
N LEU A 381 2.68 19.81 -11.98
CA LEU A 381 3.75 20.81 -11.87
C LEU A 381 3.36 21.90 -10.88
N GLY A 382 4.27 22.30 -10.00
CA GLY A 382 4.06 23.35 -9.00
C GLY A 382 3.22 22.94 -7.80
N HIS A 383 2.58 21.77 -7.78
CA HIS A 383 1.74 21.39 -6.65
C HIS A 383 2.59 21.12 -5.39
N ARG A 384 2.10 21.62 -4.25
CA ARG A 384 2.68 21.34 -2.93
C ARG A 384 2.27 19.95 -2.45
N THR A 385 3.23 19.20 -1.94
CA THR A 385 3.05 17.90 -1.25
C THR A 385 4.00 17.84 -0.04
N SER A 386 3.94 16.80 0.78
CA SER A 386 4.90 16.64 1.89
C SER A 386 6.34 16.43 1.43
N THR A 387 6.54 15.96 0.19
CA THR A 387 7.87 15.72 -0.42
C THR A 387 8.21 16.69 -1.56
N SER A 388 7.31 17.62 -1.89
CA SER A 388 7.54 18.75 -2.80
C SER A 388 7.04 20.04 -2.15
N ASN A 389 7.84 20.57 -1.24
CA ASN A 389 7.46 21.72 -0.43
C ASN A 389 7.57 23.04 -1.19
N VAL A 390 7.09 24.10 -0.56
CA VAL A 390 7.15 25.47 -1.06
C VAL A 390 7.86 26.33 -0.03
N GLY A 391 8.87 27.07 -0.47
CA GLY A 391 9.68 27.98 0.35
C GLY A 391 10.74 28.67 -0.53
N PRO A 392 11.70 29.40 0.06
CA PRO A 392 12.66 30.20 -0.71
C PRO A 392 13.49 29.44 -1.76
N ALA A 393 13.66 28.13 -1.59
CA ALA A 393 14.43 27.27 -2.49
C ALA A 393 13.58 26.27 -3.30
N GLN A 394 12.26 26.25 -3.12
CA GLN A 394 11.36 25.26 -3.73
C GLN A 394 9.99 25.84 -4.04
N SER A 395 9.43 25.50 -5.21
CA SER A 395 8.12 25.98 -5.68
C SER A 395 7.17 24.81 -5.98
N GLY A 396 7.14 23.79 -5.10
CA GLY A 396 6.39 22.57 -5.34
C GLY A 396 7.08 21.60 -6.31
N LYS A 397 6.29 20.71 -6.93
CA LYS A 397 6.82 19.69 -7.86
C LYS A 397 7.47 20.34 -9.08
N LYS A 398 8.65 19.84 -9.49
CA LYS A 398 9.50 20.44 -10.53
C LYS A 398 9.25 19.94 -11.97
N TYR A 399 8.37 18.98 -12.16
CA TYR A 399 8.09 18.38 -13.47
C TYR A 399 6.60 18.04 -13.61
N HIS A 400 6.14 17.88 -14.86
CA HIS A 400 4.72 17.65 -15.14
C HIS A 400 4.23 16.27 -14.68
N HIS A 401 2.90 16.17 -14.57
CA HIS A 401 2.24 14.93 -14.19
C HIS A 401 2.23 13.91 -15.33
N LYS A 402 2.36 12.64 -14.94
CA LYS A 402 2.26 11.45 -15.78
C LYS A 402 0.86 11.33 -16.37
N ASP A 403 0.79 11.27 -17.70
CA ASP A 403 -0.47 11.02 -18.40
C ASP A 403 -0.75 9.51 -18.46
N THR A 404 -1.43 9.02 -17.43
CA THR A 404 -1.68 7.58 -17.28
C THR A 404 -2.69 7.08 -18.32
N LEU A 405 -3.66 7.91 -18.72
CA LEU A 405 -4.64 7.54 -19.74
C LEU A 405 -3.98 7.33 -21.09
N GLN A 406 -3.08 8.22 -21.52
CA GLN A 406 -2.37 8.06 -22.78
C GLN A 406 -1.41 6.86 -22.74
N ILE A 407 -0.76 6.57 -21.60
CA ILE A 407 0.05 5.35 -21.42
C ILE A 407 -0.83 4.11 -21.63
N MET A 408 -2.02 4.06 -21.00
CA MET A 408 -2.91 2.92 -21.10
C MET A 408 -3.55 2.81 -22.50
N ALA A 409 -3.92 3.92 -23.14
CA ALA A 409 -4.39 3.92 -24.53
C ALA A 409 -3.35 3.34 -25.49
N ALA A 410 -2.05 3.64 -25.26
CA ALA A 410 -0.96 3.09 -26.05
C ALA A 410 -0.73 1.58 -25.87
N THR A 411 -1.34 0.95 -24.86
CA THR A 411 -1.36 -0.53 -24.74
C THR A 411 -2.40 -1.19 -25.65
N HIS A 412 -3.20 -0.40 -26.38
CA HIS A 412 -4.25 -0.86 -27.30
C HIS A 412 -5.38 -1.69 -26.65
N ILE A 413 -5.58 -1.55 -25.34
CA ILE A 413 -6.75 -2.10 -24.67
C ILE A 413 -8.05 -1.49 -25.23
N PRO A 414 -9.16 -2.24 -25.24
CA PRO A 414 -10.36 -1.85 -25.98
C PRO A 414 -11.00 -0.55 -25.51
N TYR A 415 -10.83 -0.18 -24.23
CA TYR A 415 -11.48 1.00 -23.68
C TYR A 415 -10.68 1.69 -22.58
N VAL A 416 -10.51 3.00 -22.73
CA VAL A 416 -9.88 3.89 -21.76
C VAL A 416 -10.75 5.13 -21.57
N PHE A 417 -10.93 5.64 -20.35
CA PHE A 417 -11.73 6.85 -20.14
C PHE A 417 -11.27 7.69 -18.95
N SER A 418 -11.52 9.00 -19.02
CA SER A 418 -11.49 9.92 -17.87
C SER A 418 -12.90 10.27 -17.42
N ALA A 419 -13.09 10.49 -16.12
CA ALA A 419 -14.34 10.97 -15.55
C ALA A 419 -14.12 11.64 -14.18
N THR A 420 -15.17 12.19 -13.57
CA THR A 420 -15.14 12.75 -12.21
C THR A 420 -16.55 12.77 -11.62
N GLU A 421 -16.66 12.79 -10.30
CA GLU A 421 -17.93 12.82 -9.56
C GLU A 421 -18.83 14.02 -9.88
N GLY A 422 -18.29 15.08 -10.48
CA GLY A 422 -19.04 16.25 -10.94
C GLY A 422 -19.91 16.00 -12.18
N PHE A 423 -19.67 14.93 -12.93
CA PHE A 423 -20.40 14.58 -14.16
C PHE A 423 -21.00 13.17 -14.08
N PRO A 424 -21.96 12.94 -13.16
CA PRO A 424 -22.43 11.59 -12.82
C PRO A 424 -22.98 10.82 -14.02
N GLN A 425 -23.75 11.47 -14.88
CA GLN A 425 -24.35 10.84 -16.05
C GLN A 425 -23.31 10.39 -17.09
N ASP A 426 -22.19 11.09 -17.20
CA ASP A 426 -21.06 10.69 -18.05
C ASP A 426 -20.36 9.47 -17.44
N LEU A 427 -20.04 9.52 -16.15
CA LEU A 427 -19.38 8.43 -15.42
C LEU A 427 -20.21 7.12 -15.45
N ILE A 428 -21.52 7.19 -15.20
CA ILE A 428 -22.41 6.01 -15.23
C ILE A 428 -22.47 5.39 -16.62
N LYS A 429 -22.52 6.20 -17.69
CA LYS A 429 -22.53 5.69 -19.07
C LYS A 429 -21.20 5.01 -19.41
N LYS A 430 -20.08 5.61 -19.02
CA LYS A 430 -18.74 5.04 -19.20
C LYS A 430 -18.57 3.74 -18.41
N ALA A 431 -19.16 3.63 -17.23
CA ALA A 431 -19.18 2.38 -16.47
C ALA A 431 -19.91 1.25 -17.19
N ALA A 432 -21.07 1.52 -17.79
CA ALA A 432 -21.80 0.52 -18.56
C ALA A 432 -21.00 0.02 -19.78
N LYS A 433 -20.31 0.94 -20.47
CA LYS A 433 -19.38 0.60 -21.56
C LYS A 433 -18.19 -0.20 -21.05
N ALA A 434 -17.62 0.20 -19.92
CA ALA A 434 -16.51 -0.48 -19.27
C ALA A 434 -16.85 -1.93 -18.92
N GLN A 435 -18.03 -2.16 -18.35
CA GLN A 435 -18.52 -3.53 -18.11
C GLN A 435 -18.64 -4.31 -19.41
N TRP A 436 -19.25 -3.74 -20.44
CA TRP A 436 -19.42 -4.42 -21.72
C TRP A 436 -18.05 -4.82 -22.30
N TYR A 437 -17.10 -3.91 -22.39
CA TYR A 437 -15.76 -4.21 -22.90
C TYR A 437 -15.02 -5.24 -22.05
N ALA A 438 -15.07 -5.13 -20.72
CA ALA A 438 -14.47 -6.10 -19.80
C ALA A 438 -15.04 -7.50 -19.97
N ASN A 439 -16.35 -7.62 -20.18
CA ASN A 439 -17.02 -8.91 -20.34
C ASN A 439 -16.78 -9.52 -21.73
N HIS A 440 -16.61 -8.72 -22.79
CA HIS A 440 -16.60 -9.20 -24.18
C HIS A 440 -15.23 -9.16 -24.86
N GLU A 441 -14.44 -8.10 -24.68
CA GLU A 441 -13.22 -7.84 -25.47
C GLU A 441 -11.93 -7.91 -24.65
N GLY A 442 -11.91 -7.41 -23.43
CA GLY A 442 -10.72 -7.40 -22.60
C GLY A 442 -10.61 -6.20 -21.68
N MET A 443 -9.38 -5.79 -21.38
CA MET A 443 -9.13 -4.91 -20.25
C MET A 443 -9.68 -3.49 -20.46
N VAL A 444 -10.14 -2.88 -19.37
CA VAL A 444 -10.57 -1.48 -19.35
C VAL A 444 -9.78 -0.68 -18.33
N TYR A 445 -9.45 0.57 -18.66
CA TYR A 445 -8.82 1.50 -17.73
C TYR A 445 -9.62 2.80 -17.59
N GLY A 446 -10.03 3.14 -16.38
CA GLY A 446 -10.68 4.41 -16.05
C GLY A 446 -9.83 5.24 -15.09
N LYS A 447 -9.74 6.54 -15.34
CA LYS A 447 -9.12 7.50 -14.41
C LYS A 447 -10.16 8.51 -13.94
N LEU A 448 -10.38 8.58 -12.64
CA LEU A 448 -11.37 9.43 -12.00
C LEU A 448 -10.64 10.55 -11.25
N LEU A 449 -10.81 11.81 -11.63
CA LEU A 449 -10.34 12.91 -10.76
C LEU A 449 -11.20 12.91 -9.51
N SER A 450 -10.58 12.67 -8.36
CA SER A 450 -11.26 12.51 -7.08
C SER A 450 -10.89 13.64 -6.13
N PHE A 451 -11.90 14.34 -5.61
CA PHE A 451 -11.71 15.39 -4.62
C PHE A 451 -11.09 14.87 -3.30
N CYS A 452 -10.14 15.62 -2.74
CA CYS A 452 -9.50 15.31 -1.46
C CYS A 452 -9.44 16.57 -0.59
N PRO A 453 -10.46 16.82 0.26
CA PRO A 453 -10.56 18.09 1.00
C PRO A 453 -9.34 18.32 1.91
N LEU A 454 -8.95 17.29 2.66
CA LEU A 454 -7.83 17.34 3.61
C LEU A 454 -6.52 17.84 2.96
N ASN A 455 -6.10 17.21 1.87
CA ASN A 455 -4.79 17.47 1.28
C ASN A 455 -4.82 18.49 0.14
N TRP A 456 -6.00 18.79 -0.41
CA TRP A 456 -6.20 19.96 -1.26
C TRP A 456 -6.38 21.25 -0.45
N ARG A 457 -6.55 21.12 0.87
CA ARG A 457 -6.73 22.20 1.85
C ARG A 457 -7.96 23.02 1.52
N LEU A 458 -9.08 22.32 1.46
CA LEU A 458 -10.39 22.83 1.09
C LEU A 458 -11.44 22.34 2.08
N GLU A 459 -12.54 23.10 2.18
CA GLU A 459 -13.75 22.68 2.87
C GLU A 459 -14.37 21.45 2.18
N ASP A 460 -15.12 20.66 2.93
CA ASP A 460 -15.61 19.34 2.52
C ASP A 460 -16.87 19.38 1.62
N ASP A 461 -17.47 20.56 1.43
CA ASP A 461 -18.67 20.81 0.62
C ASP A 461 -18.37 21.33 -0.80
N LEU A 462 -17.09 21.57 -1.13
CA LEU A 462 -16.67 22.20 -2.40
C LEU A 462 -16.39 21.21 -3.54
N ALA A 463 -16.60 19.91 -3.32
CA ALA A 463 -16.19 18.87 -4.26
C ALA A 463 -16.68 19.12 -5.70
N THR A 464 -17.99 19.37 -5.87
CA THR A 464 -18.61 19.57 -7.19
C THR A 464 -18.06 20.80 -7.91
N GLU A 465 -17.92 21.92 -7.22
CA GLU A 465 -17.41 23.16 -7.80
C GLU A 465 -15.96 23.00 -8.28
N VAL A 466 -15.11 22.38 -7.46
CA VAL A 466 -13.69 22.24 -7.72
C VAL A 466 -13.40 21.26 -8.86
N VAL A 467 -14.08 20.11 -8.91
CA VAL A 467 -13.87 19.15 -10.01
C VAL A 467 -14.50 19.62 -11.32
N GLN A 468 -15.59 20.39 -11.25
CA GLN A 468 -16.14 21.09 -12.41
C GLN A 468 -15.14 22.13 -12.95
N ALA A 469 -14.52 22.93 -12.09
CA ALA A 469 -13.47 23.87 -12.48
C ALA A 469 -12.24 23.17 -13.10
N ALA A 470 -11.90 21.96 -12.64
CA ALA A 470 -10.84 21.16 -13.24
C ALA A 470 -11.16 20.74 -14.68
N ALA A 471 -12.43 20.40 -14.98
CA ALA A 471 -12.89 20.11 -16.34
C ALA A 471 -13.00 21.40 -17.18
N ASP A 472 -13.58 22.46 -16.61
CA ASP A 472 -13.79 23.77 -17.25
C ASP A 472 -12.48 24.48 -17.61
N SER A 473 -11.38 24.22 -16.89
CA SER A 473 -10.04 24.72 -17.21
C SER A 473 -9.28 23.86 -18.23
N CYS A 474 -9.86 22.72 -18.65
CA CYS A 474 -9.22 21.66 -19.42
C CYS A 474 -7.99 21.02 -18.74
N PHE A 475 -7.77 21.28 -17.45
CA PHE A 475 -6.73 20.62 -16.67
C PHE A 475 -6.97 19.11 -16.59
N PHE A 476 -8.23 18.72 -16.35
CA PHE A 476 -8.67 17.32 -16.37
C PHE A 476 -9.77 17.13 -17.43
N PRO A 477 -9.40 16.92 -18.70
CA PRO A 477 -10.38 16.78 -19.79
C PRO A 477 -11.18 15.49 -19.63
N LEU A 478 -12.48 15.53 -19.95
CA LEU A 478 -13.36 14.37 -19.93
C LEU A 478 -13.51 13.78 -21.34
N TYR A 479 -12.99 12.58 -21.52
CA TYR A 479 -12.95 11.89 -22.80
C TYR A 479 -12.90 10.37 -22.61
N GLU A 480 -13.03 9.67 -23.72
CA GLU A 480 -12.86 8.23 -23.82
C GLU A 480 -12.12 7.85 -25.09
N VAL A 481 -11.48 6.68 -25.09
CA VAL A 481 -10.80 6.08 -26.23
C VAL A 481 -11.39 4.68 -26.42
N GLU A 482 -12.16 4.50 -27.48
CA GLU A 482 -12.78 3.24 -27.86
C GLU A 482 -12.05 2.64 -29.05
N ARG A 483 -11.39 1.49 -28.85
CA ARG A 483 -10.60 0.81 -29.89
C ARG A 483 -9.68 1.78 -30.65
N GLY A 484 -9.00 2.65 -29.91
CA GLY A 484 -8.08 3.65 -30.44
C GLY A 484 -8.72 4.95 -30.93
N ARG A 485 -10.06 5.08 -30.92
CA ARG A 485 -10.75 6.32 -31.36
C ARG A 485 -11.08 7.21 -30.18
N THR A 486 -10.58 8.44 -30.20
CA THR A 486 -10.79 9.40 -29.12
C THR A 486 -12.13 10.14 -29.28
N THR A 487 -12.89 10.24 -28.19
CA THR A 487 -14.12 11.04 -28.12
C THR A 487 -14.08 11.94 -26.89
N ILE A 488 -14.12 13.26 -27.09
CA ILE A 488 -14.33 14.21 -26.00
C ILE A 488 -15.80 14.15 -25.60
N THR A 489 -16.07 13.88 -24.32
CA THR A 489 -17.45 13.77 -23.81
C THR A 489 -17.94 15.03 -23.12
N TYR A 490 -17.03 15.96 -22.81
CA TYR A 490 -17.34 17.30 -22.34
C TYR A 490 -16.39 18.32 -22.96
N ASP A 491 -16.95 19.27 -23.70
CA ASP A 491 -16.21 20.39 -24.28
C ASP A 491 -16.65 21.71 -23.59
N PRO A 492 -15.82 22.28 -22.70
CA PRO A 492 -16.16 23.51 -21.99
C PRO A 492 -16.19 24.75 -22.90
N GLU A 493 -15.57 24.72 -24.09
CA GLU A 493 -15.63 25.82 -25.06
C GLU A 493 -17.01 25.82 -25.74
N ALA A 494 -17.48 24.64 -26.16
CA ALA A 494 -18.78 24.47 -26.81
C ALA A 494 -19.97 24.86 -25.91
N VAL A 495 -19.86 24.64 -24.59
CA VAL A 495 -20.90 25.01 -23.62
C VAL A 495 -20.68 26.38 -22.96
N GLY A 496 -19.65 27.14 -23.36
CA GLY A 496 -19.38 28.48 -22.85
C GLY A 496 -18.94 28.52 -21.38
N ARG A 497 -18.30 27.46 -20.88
CA ARG A 497 -17.85 27.32 -19.49
C ARG A 497 -16.33 27.36 -19.31
N ARG A 498 -15.56 27.52 -20.39
CA ARG A 498 -14.08 27.54 -20.31
C ARG A 498 -13.58 28.62 -19.33
N ILE A 499 -12.72 28.21 -18.39
CA ILE A 499 -12.04 29.11 -17.44
C ILE A 499 -10.51 29.04 -17.59
N LYS A 500 -9.78 29.93 -16.92
CA LYS A 500 -8.31 29.88 -16.89
C LYS A 500 -7.83 28.82 -15.90
N LEU A 501 -6.64 28.26 -16.16
CA LEU A 501 -6.01 27.32 -15.22
C LEU A 501 -5.75 27.98 -13.85
N ALA A 502 -5.32 29.24 -13.86
CA ALA A 502 -5.11 30.03 -12.65
C ALA A 502 -6.35 30.09 -11.74
N ASP A 503 -7.56 30.15 -12.32
CA ASP A 503 -8.81 30.21 -11.56
C ASP A 503 -9.03 28.89 -10.79
N TYR A 504 -8.87 27.74 -11.44
CA TYR A 504 -8.92 26.42 -10.80
C TYR A 504 -7.83 26.24 -9.72
N LEU A 505 -6.58 26.60 -10.04
CA LEU A 505 -5.46 26.49 -9.10
C LEU A 505 -5.61 27.44 -7.90
N GLY A 506 -6.29 28.57 -8.06
CA GLY A 506 -6.55 29.53 -6.99
C GLY A 506 -7.50 29.02 -5.92
N MET A 507 -8.39 28.08 -6.28
CA MET A 507 -9.35 27.49 -5.36
C MET A 507 -8.63 26.72 -4.25
N MET A 508 -7.67 25.85 -4.59
CA MET A 508 -7.04 24.93 -3.65
C MET A 508 -5.90 25.58 -2.84
N GLY A 509 -5.90 25.36 -1.52
CA GLY A 509 -4.81 25.85 -0.66
C GLY A 509 -3.45 25.22 -0.97
N LYS A 510 -3.41 24.02 -1.57
CA LYS A 510 -2.15 23.36 -1.97
C LYS A 510 -1.47 23.99 -3.20
N THR A 511 -2.20 24.75 -4.01
CA THR A 511 -1.72 25.35 -5.28
C THR A 511 -1.79 26.87 -5.30
N ARG A 512 -2.50 27.52 -4.38
CA ARG A 512 -2.64 29.00 -4.33
C ARG A 512 -1.32 29.76 -4.43
N HIS A 513 -0.23 29.21 -3.90
CA HIS A 513 1.11 29.80 -4.00
C HIS A 513 1.62 29.96 -5.45
N MET A 514 1.12 29.17 -6.40
CA MET A 514 1.47 29.27 -7.82
C MET A 514 1.01 30.57 -8.47
N LEU A 515 0.04 31.27 -7.85
CA LEU A 515 -0.47 32.56 -8.34
C LEU A 515 0.40 33.76 -7.93
N SER A 516 1.49 33.53 -7.18
CA SER A 516 2.42 34.62 -6.85
C SER A 516 3.30 34.99 -8.05
N GLU A 517 3.74 36.25 -8.10
CA GLU A 517 4.67 36.73 -9.14
C GLU A 517 5.95 35.89 -9.22
N GLU A 518 6.47 35.43 -8.07
CA GLU A 518 7.65 34.57 -8.00
C GLU A 518 7.46 33.23 -8.73
N ASN A 519 6.22 32.71 -8.78
CA ASN A 519 5.89 31.43 -9.41
C ASN A 519 5.28 31.58 -10.80
N LYS A 520 5.24 32.80 -11.35
CA LYS A 520 4.73 33.06 -12.70
C LYS A 520 5.32 32.13 -13.78
N PRO A 521 6.64 31.85 -13.83
CA PRO A 521 7.19 30.91 -14.81
C PRO A 521 6.65 29.47 -14.65
N VAL A 522 6.34 29.04 -13.43
CA VAL A 522 5.80 27.71 -13.15
C VAL A 522 4.34 27.63 -13.59
N LEU A 523 3.55 28.67 -13.33
CA LEU A 523 2.17 28.78 -13.79
C LEU A 523 2.09 28.80 -15.32
N GLU A 524 2.90 29.62 -15.98
CA GLU A 524 2.97 29.70 -17.45
C GLU A 524 3.32 28.34 -18.07
N ALA A 525 4.30 27.62 -17.49
CA ALA A 525 4.63 26.27 -17.94
C ALA A 525 3.46 25.28 -17.75
N ALA A 526 2.72 25.38 -16.65
CA ALA A 526 1.52 24.58 -16.42
C ALA A 526 0.42 24.87 -17.45
N GLU A 527 0.17 26.15 -17.75
CA GLU A 527 -0.83 26.60 -18.73
C GLU A 527 -0.48 26.13 -20.15
N ILE A 528 0.78 26.26 -20.55
CA ILE A 528 1.27 25.77 -21.85
C ILE A 528 1.02 24.26 -22.00
N GLU A 529 1.32 23.47 -20.97
CA GLU A 529 1.12 22.02 -21.02
C GLU A 529 -0.36 21.63 -21.06
N VAL A 530 -1.21 22.27 -20.26
CA VAL A 530 -2.66 22.02 -20.27
C VAL A 530 -3.24 22.33 -21.65
N GLU A 531 -2.88 23.48 -22.23
CA GLU A 531 -3.37 23.88 -23.54
C GLU A 531 -2.85 22.95 -24.65
N ARG A 532 -1.57 22.53 -24.58
CA ARG A 532 -1.00 21.55 -25.52
C ARG A 532 -1.76 20.23 -25.49
N ARG A 533 -2.07 19.71 -24.29
CA ARG A 533 -2.82 18.45 -24.13
C ARG A 533 -4.25 18.58 -24.65
N TRP A 534 -4.92 19.68 -24.33
CA TRP A 534 -6.28 19.95 -24.82
C TRP A 534 -6.35 20.02 -26.35
N ARG A 535 -5.46 20.79 -27.00
CA ARG A 535 -5.40 20.88 -28.46
C ARG A 535 -5.15 19.53 -29.12
N ARG A 536 -4.26 18.72 -28.53
CA ARG A 536 -4.00 17.36 -29.02
C ARG A 536 -5.26 16.50 -28.94
N LEU A 537 -5.97 16.54 -27.82
CA LEU A 537 -7.22 15.78 -27.66
C LEU A 537 -8.30 16.24 -28.66
N LYS A 538 -8.42 17.55 -28.94
CA LYS A 538 -9.34 18.04 -29.99
C LYS A 538 -8.98 17.49 -31.37
N ALA A 539 -7.71 17.51 -31.74
CA ALA A 539 -7.25 16.93 -33.00
C ALA A 539 -7.54 15.41 -33.08
N MET A 540 -7.33 14.68 -31.98
CA MET A 540 -7.65 13.24 -31.89
C MET A 540 -9.17 12.98 -31.95
N HIS A 541 -9.98 13.86 -31.38
CA HIS A 541 -11.43 13.78 -31.44
C HIS A 541 -11.99 14.02 -32.85
N GLU A 542 -11.41 14.99 -33.55
CA GLU A 542 -11.81 15.36 -34.92
C GLU A 542 -11.33 14.35 -35.96
N HIS A 543 -10.23 13.63 -35.68
CA HIS A 543 -9.57 12.78 -36.66
C HIS A 543 -9.44 11.32 -36.19
N PRO A 544 -10.20 10.36 -36.75
CA PRO A 544 -10.31 8.99 -36.22
C PRO A 544 -9.05 8.12 -36.38
N LEU A 545 -8.00 8.62 -37.03
CA LEU A 545 -6.70 7.94 -37.16
C LEU A 545 -5.65 8.44 -36.15
N LEU A 546 -5.94 9.50 -35.40
CA LEU A 546 -5.08 10.08 -34.36
C LEU A 546 -5.53 9.58 -32.98
#